data_AF-A0A7V7TVL5-F1
#
_entry.id   AF-A0A7V7TVL5-F1
#
_cell.length_a   1.000
_cell.length_b   1.000
_cell.length_c   1.000
_cell.angle_alpha   90.00
_cell.angle_beta   90.00
_cell.angle_gamma   90.00
#
_symmetry.space_group_name_H-M   'P 1'
#
loop_
_entity.id
_entity.type
_entity.pdbx_description
1 polymer ?
#
loop_
_entity_poly.entity_id
_entity_poly.type
_entity_poly.pdbx_seq_one_letter_code
_entity_poly.pdbx_strand_id
1 'polypeptide(L)' 'RRAIPILVLTTESDAEKKARARRAGATGWIVKPFDPVKLVDAINRVAA' A
#
# COMPACT_ATOMS: atom_id res chain seq x y z
N ARG A 1 9.12 7.31 -18.05
CA ARG A 1 9.59 6.15 -17.23
C ARG A 1 8.56 5.96 -16.12
N ARG A 2 7.87 4.81 -16.03
CA ARG A 2 6.87 4.56 -14.97
C ARG A 2 7.62 4.32 -13.66
N ALA A 3 7.22 4.99 -12.58
CA ALA A 3 7.80 4.73 -11.25
C ALA A 3 7.44 3.32 -10.79
N ILE A 4 8.33 2.65 -10.06
CA ILE A 4 8.07 1.32 -9.48
C ILE A 4 6.96 1.47 -8.42
N PRO A 5 5.83 0.74 -8.52
CA PRO A 5 4.78 0.79 -7.50
C PRO A 5 5.27 0.26 -6.15
N ILE A 6 4.95 0.97 -5.07
CA ILE A 6 5.33 0.58 -3.70
C ILE A 6 4.06 0.39 -2.86
N LEU A 7 3.85 -0.82 -2.37
CA LEU A 7 2.75 -1.17 -1.48
C LEU A 7 3.28 -1.40 -0.07
N VAL A 8 2.80 -0.63 0.91
CA VAL A 8 3.23 -0.74 2.31
C VAL A 8 2.32 -1.70 3.08
N LEU A 9 2.90 -2.70 3.76
CA LEU A 9 2.21 -3.66 4.61
C LEU A 9 2.63 -3.44 6.07
N THR A 10 1.73 -3.01 6.94
CA THR A 10 2.07 -2.61 8.31
C THR A 10 1.01 -3.07 9.32
N THR A 11 1.31 -3.06 10.62
CA THR A 11 0.30 -3.20 11.70
C THR A 11 -0.33 -1.87 12.07
N GLU A 12 0.22 -0.75 11.59
CA GLU A 12 -0.23 0.60 11.98
C GLU A 12 -1.41 1.07 11.12
N SER A 13 -2.46 1.56 11.77
CA SER A 13 -3.66 2.13 11.11
C SER A 13 -3.73 3.66 11.14
N ASP A 14 -2.72 4.31 11.73
CA ASP A 14 -2.68 5.76 11.92
C ASP A 14 -2.69 6.55 10.60
N ALA A 15 -3.59 7.53 10.50
CA ALA A 15 -3.77 8.38 9.33
C ALA A 15 -2.53 9.22 8.99
N GLU A 16 -1.78 9.69 9.99
CA GLU A 16 -0.56 10.47 9.78
C GLU A 16 0.56 9.59 9.19
N LYS A 17 0.68 8.35 9.67
CA LYS A 17 1.65 7.38 9.13
C LYS A 17 1.33 7.03 7.68
N LYS A 18 0.04 6.83 7.36
CA LYS A 18 -0.43 6.63 5.97
C LYS A 18 -0.12 7.84 5.09
N ALA A 19 -0.36 9.06 5.58
CA ALA A 19 -0.06 10.29 4.86
C ALA A 19 1.44 10.46 4.61
N ARG A 20 2.28 10.13 5.59
CA ARG A 20 3.74 10.13 5.44
C ARG A 20 4.22 9.17 4.37
N ALA A 21 3.71 7.93 4.35
CA ALA A 21 4.06 6.96 3.32
C ALA A 21 3.65 7.43 1.91
N ARG A 22 2.46 8.02 1.78
CA ARG A 22 2.02 8.60 0.50
C ARG A 22 2.95 9.72 0.03
N ARG A 23 3.37 10.63 0.92
CA ARG A 23 4.35 11.69 0.59
C ARG A 23 5.72 11.14 0.22
N ALA A 24 6.11 10.00 0.78
CA ALA A 24 7.35 9.30 0.45
C ALA A 24 7.30 8.53 -0.89
N GLY A 25 6.15 8.54 -1.60
CA GLY A 25 5.99 7.89 -2.90
C GLY A 25 5.33 6.52 -2.86
N ALA A 26 4.75 6.11 -1.73
CA ALA A 26 3.97 4.87 -1.67
C ALA A 26 2.71 4.96 -2.55
N THR A 27 2.48 3.91 -3.33
CA THR A 27 1.30 3.73 -4.18
C THR A 27 0.11 3.21 -3.40
N GLY A 28 0.35 2.42 -2.35
CA GLY A 28 -0.71 1.84 -1.52
C GLY A 28 -0.29 1.52 -0.08
N TRP A 29 -1.29 1.20 0.74
CA TRP A 29 -1.14 0.89 2.17
C TRP A 29 -2.15 -0.17 2.58
N ILE A 30 -1.70 -1.23 3.25
CA ILE A 30 -2.51 -2.33 3.76
C ILE A 30 -2.11 -2.60 5.22
N VAL A 31 -3.12 -2.66 6.09
CA VAL A 31 -2.95 -2.98 7.52
C VAL A 31 -3.04 -4.49 7.72
N LYS A 32 -2.20 -5.05 8.58
CA LYS A 32 -2.18 -6.44 9.02
C LYS A 32 -3.05 -6.63 10.27
N PRO A 33 -3.66 -7.82 10.46
CA PRO A 33 -3.81 -8.87 9.47
C PRO A 33 -4.76 -8.44 8.34
N PHE A 34 -4.54 -8.93 7.14
CA PHE A 34 -5.39 -8.66 5.97
C PHE A 34 -5.87 -9.96 5.34
N ASP A 35 -6.96 -9.83 4.59
CA ASP A 35 -7.46 -10.88 3.72
C ASP A 35 -6.48 -11.08 2.53
N PRO A 36 -5.99 -12.31 2.29
CA PRO A 36 -5.11 -12.60 1.16
C PRO A 36 -5.68 -12.19 -0.21
N VAL A 37 -7.00 -12.31 -0.40
CA VAL A 37 -7.67 -11.91 -1.66
C VAL A 37 -7.52 -10.40 -1.86
N LYS A 38 -7.71 -9.61 -0.80
CA LYS A 38 -7.54 -8.14 -0.85
C LYS A 38 -6.10 -7.72 -1.18
N LEU A 39 -5.10 -8.51 -0.77
CA LEU A 39 -3.71 -8.25 -1.16
C LEU A 39 -3.51 -8.47 -2.66
N VAL A 40 -3.99 -9.59 -3.20
CA VAL A 40 -3.88 -9.91 -4.63
C VAL A 40 -4.57 -8.84 -5.48
N ASP A 41 -5.77 -8.42 -5.10
CA ASP A 41 -6.51 -7.35 -5.78
C ASP A 41 -5.74 -6.02 -5.77
N ALA A 42 -5.14 -5.67 -4.62
CA ALA A 42 -4.33 -4.46 -4.51
C ALA A 42 -3.08 -4.51 -5.40
N ILE A 43 -2.40 -5.66 -5.48
CA ILE A 43 -1.25 -5.86 -6.37
C ILE A 43 -1.66 -5.68 -7.83
N ASN A 44 -2.73 -6.35 -8.25
CA ASN A 44 -3.25 -6.25 -9.62
C ASN A 44 -3.60 -4.80 -9.98
N ARG A 45 -4.21 -4.06 -9.05
CA ARG A 45 -4.58 -2.65 -9.24
C ARG A 45 -3.37 -1.71 -9.42
N VAL A 46 -2.26 -1.95 -8.71
CA VAL A 46 -1.09 -1.06 -8.78
C VAL A 46 -0.09 -1.46 -9.86
N ALA A 47 -0.12 -2.72 -10.32
CA ALA A 47 0.75 -3.23 -11.36
C ALA A 47 0.25 -2.90 -12.78
N ALA A 48 -1.07 -2.89 -12.99
CA ALA A 48 -1.72 -2.46 -14.24
C ALA A 48 -1.35 -1.01 -14.57
#